data_AF-A0AA37MXX8-F1
#
_entry.id   AF-A0AA37MXX8-F1
#
_cell.length_a   1.000
_cell.length_b   1.000
_cell.length_c   1.000
_cell.angle_alpha   90.00
_cell.angle_beta   90.00
_cell.angle_gamma   90.00
#
_symmetry.space_group_name_H-M   'P 1'
#
loop_
_entity.id
_entity.type
_entity.pdbx_description
1 polymer ?
#
loop_
_entity_poly.entity_id
_entity_poly.type
_entity_poly.pdbx_seq_one_letter_code
_entity_poly.pdbx_strand_id
1 'polypeptide(L)'
;MKETTFGNSSRLGGVVISDRIVANLLDQLRNGRYADTDHLPAEVDLAAEMGVSRTVIRDALSEMERAGYIERVRGIGTVVNRAVLNLRSRLDQKLEYYDLIRSFGSYPHADGIQVSTLRAGEEMAASLEIHPGDELICVKKRVLADTAPVIYSINYLPRALFGSRDITRLDLTASAFDILEQECHQQVSSNVAHLKASCGDETIRAAMRLAPGEAMLLLDEVCYNRLCKPVMRSLSYYTNFFDFSILRKLL
;
A
#
# COMPACT_ATOMS: atom_id res chain seq x y z
N MET A 1 -26.26 36.14 3.92
CA MET A 1 -26.10 35.25 5.09
C MET A 1 -26.81 33.93 4.83
N LYS A 2 -26.07 32.89 4.46
CA LYS A 2 -26.44 31.48 4.63
C LYS A 2 -25.13 30.74 4.85
N GLU A 3 -24.81 30.52 6.13
CA GLU A 3 -23.73 29.65 6.56
C GLU A 3 -24.10 28.22 6.17
N THR A 4 -23.19 27.54 5.48
CA THR A 4 -23.31 26.12 5.21
C THR A 4 -22.44 25.42 6.25
N THR A 5 -23.09 24.91 7.28
CA THR A 5 -22.48 24.18 8.40
C THR A 5 -21.91 22.86 7.88
N PHE A 6 -20.58 22.76 7.80
CA PHE A 6 -19.90 21.50 7.53
C PHE A 6 -20.13 20.56 8.73
N GLY A 7 -20.84 19.47 8.48
CA GLY A 7 -21.09 18.42 9.46
C GLY A 7 -19.78 17.80 9.94
N ASN A 8 -19.55 17.93 11.24
CA ASN A 8 -18.40 17.43 11.96
C ASN A 8 -18.54 15.90 12.14
N SER A 9 -18.08 15.14 11.16
CA SER A 9 -17.83 13.70 11.29
C SER A 9 -16.41 13.54 11.82
N SER A 10 -16.28 12.95 13.01
CA SER A 10 -15.02 12.61 13.66
C SER A 10 -14.25 11.57 12.84
N ARG A 11 -13.60 12.03 11.77
CA ARG A 11 -12.61 11.30 10.98
C ARG A 11 -11.28 11.36 11.74
N LEU A 12 -10.90 10.29 12.42
CA LEU A 12 -9.53 10.13 12.90
C LEU A 12 -8.63 9.90 11.67
N GLY A 13 -8.16 10.98 11.03
CA GLY A 13 -7.19 10.92 9.94
C GLY A 13 -7.66 11.51 8.61
N GLY A 14 -8.14 12.76 8.59
CA GLY A 14 -8.14 13.52 7.33
C GLY A 14 -6.73 13.51 6.70
N VAL A 15 -6.65 13.45 5.38
CA VAL A 15 -5.36 13.52 4.65
C VAL A 15 -4.60 14.74 5.15
N VAL A 16 -3.41 14.53 5.70
CA VAL A 16 -2.61 15.64 6.22
C VAL A 16 -2.19 16.47 5.01
N ILE A 17 -2.25 17.80 5.12
CA ILE A 17 -1.91 18.69 4.01
C ILE A 17 -0.49 18.39 3.48
N SER A 18 0.43 17.96 4.37
CA SER A 18 1.76 17.47 4.00
C SER A 18 1.73 16.30 3.02
N ASP A 19 0.89 15.28 3.23
CA ASP A 19 0.83 14.08 2.38
C ASP A 19 0.46 14.46 0.94
N ARG A 20 -0.48 15.41 0.79
CA ARG A 20 -0.86 15.94 -0.53
C ARG A 20 0.29 16.70 -1.19
N ILE A 21 1.08 17.45 -0.41
CA ILE A 21 2.26 18.17 -0.90
C ILE A 21 3.35 17.18 -1.31
N VAL A 22 3.60 16.12 -0.53
CA VAL A 22 4.54 15.04 -0.88
C VAL A 22 4.13 14.38 -2.19
N ALA A 23 2.86 13.99 -2.33
CA ALA A 23 2.34 13.38 -3.56
C ALA A 23 2.52 14.32 -4.77
N ASN A 24 2.21 15.61 -4.61
CA ASN A 24 2.39 16.59 -5.68
C ASN A 24 3.87 16.78 -6.05
N LEU A 25 4.77 16.92 -5.08
CA LEU A 25 6.20 17.07 -5.33
C LEU A 25 6.79 15.84 -6.03
N LEU A 26 6.39 14.63 -5.61
CA LEU A 26 6.83 13.39 -6.26
C LEU A 26 6.35 13.30 -7.71
N ASP A 27 5.12 13.72 -8.00
CA ASP A 27 4.64 13.81 -9.38
C ASP A 27 5.40 14.87 -10.19
N GLN A 28 5.62 16.06 -9.64
CA GLN A 28 6.40 17.12 -10.31
C GLN A 28 7.86 16.70 -10.57
N LEU A 29 8.46 15.90 -9.68
CA LEU A 29 9.80 15.34 -9.83
C LEU A 29 9.87 14.24 -10.90
N ARG A 30 8.77 13.53 -11.15
CA ARG A 30 8.72 12.42 -12.12
C ARG A 30 8.28 12.87 -13.51
N ASN A 31 7.23 13.68 -13.57
CA ASN A 31 6.47 13.96 -14.79
C ASN A 31 6.30 15.47 -15.06
N GLY A 32 6.78 16.32 -14.16
CA GLY A 32 6.44 17.75 -14.18
C GLY A 32 7.65 18.67 -14.21
N ARG A 33 7.47 19.83 -13.60
CA ARG A 33 8.44 20.93 -13.59
C ARG A 33 9.83 20.54 -13.12
N TYR A 34 9.90 19.60 -12.18
CA TYR A 34 11.15 19.18 -11.54
C TYR A 34 11.68 17.87 -12.13
N ALA A 35 11.22 17.45 -13.32
CA ALA A 35 11.68 16.20 -13.94
C ALA A 35 13.18 16.25 -14.29
N ASP A 36 13.67 17.40 -14.75
CA ASP A 36 15.03 17.54 -15.29
C ASP A 36 16.00 18.29 -14.35
N THR A 37 15.67 18.41 -13.05
CA THR A 37 16.49 19.17 -12.08
C THR A 37 17.01 18.30 -10.95
N ASP A 38 18.30 18.37 -10.61
CA ASP A 38 18.85 17.60 -9.47
C ASP A 38 18.57 18.22 -8.10
N HIS A 39 17.93 19.39 -8.08
CA HIS A 39 17.62 20.15 -6.87
C HIS A 39 16.17 20.61 -6.85
N LEU A 40 15.61 20.68 -5.65
CA LEU A 40 14.35 21.39 -5.39
C LEU A 40 14.63 22.87 -5.05
N PRO A 41 13.69 23.79 -5.36
CA PRO A 41 13.76 25.17 -4.90
C PRO A 41 13.80 25.30 -3.36
N ALA A 42 14.13 26.49 -2.87
CA ALA A 42 14.13 26.76 -1.45
C ALA A 42 12.72 26.62 -0.85
N GLU A 43 12.64 26.29 0.45
CA GLU A 43 11.36 26.09 1.15
C GLU A 43 10.41 27.29 1.03
N VAL A 44 10.96 28.51 0.99
CA VAL A 44 10.18 29.74 0.83
C VAL A 44 9.51 29.82 -0.54
N ASP A 45 10.20 29.39 -1.59
CA ASP A 45 9.70 29.44 -2.96
C ASP A 45 8.65 28.35 -3.16
N LEU A 46 8.93 27.13 -2.69
CA LEU A 46 7.95 26.03 -2.69
C LEU A 46 6.67 26.41 -1.94
N ALA A 47 6.78 27.08 -0.79
CA ALA A 47 5.63 27.52 -0.01
C ALA A 47 4.78 28.55 -0.76
N ALA A 48 5.43 29.52 -1.42
CA ALA A 48 4.76 30.52 -2.24
C ALA A 48 4.07 29.89 -3.46
N GLU A 49 4.76 28.98 -4.16
CA GLU A 49 4.23 28.28 -5.33
C GLU A 49 3.02 27.40 -5.00
N MET A 50 3.06 26.70 -3.86
CA MET A 50 2.01 25.76 -3.47
C MET A 50 0.90 26.39 -2.61
N GLY A 51 1.03 27.68 -2.27
CA GLY A 51 0.03 28.40 -1.47
C GLY A 51 -0.15 27.83 -0.05
N VAL A 52 0.91 27.28 0.54
CA VAL A 52 0.90 26.70 1.89
C VAL A 52 1.93 27.37 2.80
N SER A 53 1.84 27.14 4.10
CA SER A 53 2.84 27.67 5.04
C SER A 53 4.19 26.99 4.86
N ARG A 54 5.28 27.68 5.23
CA ARG A 54 6.63 27.10 5.22
C ARG A 54 6.73 25.85 6.11
N THR A 55 5.99 25.81 7.22
CA THR A 55 5.94 24.64 8.10
C THR A 55 5.43 23.41 7.36
N VAL A 56 4.38 23.55 6.55
CA VAL A 56 3.82 22.43 5.76
C VAL A 56 4.84 21.92 4.73
N ILE A 57 5.54 22.81 4.03
CA ILE A 57 6.62 22.41 3.10
C ILE A 57 7.74 21.68 3.85
N ARG A 58 8.18 22.24 4.99
CA ARG A 58 9.24 21.63 5.80
C ARG A 58 8.85 20.23 6.27
N ASP A 59 7.60 20.02 6.66
CA ASP A 59 7.09 18.71 7.10
C ASP A 59 7.07 17.73 5.91
N ALA A 60 6.58 18.16 4.75
CA ALA A 60 6.58 17.36 3.52
C ALA A 60 8.00 16.97 3.05
N LEU A 61 8.95 17.93 3.03
CA LEU A 61 10.35 17.63 2.69
C LEU A 61 10.99 16.70 3.73
N SER A 62 10.64 16.81 5.00
CA SER A 62 11.14 15.89 6.04
C SER A 62 10.64 14.47 5.83
N GLU A 63 9.40 14.30 5.34
CA GLU A 63 8.86 13.01 4.96
C GLU A 63 9.56 12.44 3.72
N MET A 64 9.73 13.25 2.68
CA MET A 64 10.45 12.84 1.46
C MET A 64 11.91 12.45 1.74
N GLU A 65 12.58 13.17 2.64
CA GLU A 65 13.95 12.86 3.07
C GLU A 65 14.02 11.57 3.88
N ARG A 66 13.04 11.33 4.77
CA ARG A 66 12.92 10.07 5.52
C ARG A 66 12.68 8.90 4.58
N ALA A 67 11.83 9.09 3.58
CA ALA A 67 11.62 8.12 2.51
C ALA A 67 12.80 8.02 1.52
N GLY A 68 13.80 8.88 1.64
CA GLY A 68 15.05 8.86 0.86
C GLY A 68 14.94 9.39 -0.58
N TYR A 69 13.84 10.06 -0.92
CA TYR A 69 13.68 10.70 -2.24
C TYR A 69 14.56 11.94 -2.41
N ILE A 70 14.92 12.58 -1.30
CA ILE A 70 15.75 13.78 -1.27
C ILE A 70 16.75 13.71 -0.11
N GLU A 71 17.77 14.55 -0.15
CA GLU A 71 18.72 14.80 0.94
C GLU A 71 18.91 16.31 1.11
N ARG A 72 18.87 16.81 2.36
CA ARG A 72 19.14 18.21 2.66
C ARG A 72 20.58 18.40 3.08
N VAL A 73 21.36 19.07 2.24
CA VAL A 73 22.78 19.28 2.46
C VAL A 73 23.05 20.77 2.72
N ARG A 74 23.66 21.06 3.87
CA ARG A 74 23.99 22.44 4.27
C ARG A 74 24.89 23.10 3.23
N GLY A 75 24.47 24.25 2.71
CA GLY A 75 25.21 25.01 1.69
C GLY A 75 24.97 24.57 0.25
N ILE A 76 24.34 23.42 0.03
CA ILE A 76 23.98 22.90 -1.31
C ILE A 76 22.46 23.01 -1.55
N GLY A 77 21.66 22.84 -0.50
CA GLY A 77 20.20 22.86 -0.58
C GLY A 77 19.60 21.46 -0.58
N THR A 78 18.44 21.30 -1.21
CA THR A 78 17.71 20.03 -1.26
C THR A 78 18.01 19.30 -2.56
N VAL A 79 18.76 18.20 -2.46
CA VAL A 79 19.21 17.37 -3.58
C VAL A 79 18.24 16.22 -3.80
N VAL A 80 17.93 15.89 -5.04
CA VAL A 80 17.02 14.80 -5.42
C VAL A 80 17.81 13.49 -5.59
N ASN A 81 17.37 12.42 -4.92
CA ASN A 81 17.92 11.08 -5.13
C ASN A 81 17.19 10.39 -6.28
N ARG A 82 17.66 10.63 -7.52
CA ARG A 82 17.07 10.09 -8.75
C ARG A 82 17.03 8.57 -8.79
N ALA A 83 18.06 7.91 -8.26
CA ALA A 83 18.10 6.45 -8.19
C ALA A 83 16.92 5.91 -7.36
N VAL A 84 16.65 6.49 -6.19
CA VAL A 84 15.53 6.09 -5.33
C VAL A 84 14.18 6.49 -5.93
N LEU A 85 14.08 7.68 -6.52
CA LEU A 85 12.84 8.17 -7.13
C LEU A 85 12.31 7.25 -8.25
N ASN A 86 13.23 6.63 -8.97
CA ASN A 86 12.97 5.75 -10.11
C ASN A 86 12.74 4.28 -9.73
N LEU A 87 12.91 3.91 -8.45
CA LEU A 87 12.54 2.57 -7.97
C LEU A 87 11.02 2.41 -8.03
N ARG A 88 10.55 1.38 -8.72
CA ARG A 88 9.10 1.11 -8.90
C ARG A 88 8.49 0.31 -7.75
N SER A 89 9.17 -0.77 -7.34
CA SER A 89 8.63 -1.73 -6.36
C SER A 89 9.43 -1.69 -5.05
N ARG A 90 9.28 -0.60 -4.29
CA ARG A 90 9.89 -0.48 -2.96
C ARG A 90 9.08 -1.23 -1.92
N LEU A 91 9.65 -2.31 -1.37
CA LEU A 91 9.01 -3.11 -0.31
C LEU A 91 8.89 -2.36 1.02
N ASP A 92 9.66 -1.29 1.21
CA ASP A 92 9.61 -0.42 2.38
C ASP A 92 8.57 0.72 2.24
N GLN A 93 7.77 0.71 1.17
CA GLN A 93 6.70 1.68 0.91
C GLN A 93 5.35 0.95 0.83
N LYS A 94 4.25 1.70 0.89
CA LYS A 94 2.91 1.15 0.66
C LYS A 94 2.82 0.59 -0.77
N LEU A 95 2.57 -0.71 -0.90
CA LEU A 95 2.40 -1.39 -2.18
C LEU A 95 0.92 -1.60 -2.49
N GLU A 96 0.38 -0.85 -3.45
CA GLU A 96 -0.92 -1.14 -4.04
C GLU A 96 -0.72 -1.93 -5.33
N TYR A 97 -1.27 -3.15 -5.40
CA TYR A 97 -1.01 -4.08 -6.49
C TYR A 97 -1.29 -3.48 -7.87
N TYR A 98 -2.40 -2.75 -7.99
CA TYR A 98 -2.85 -2.19 -9.27
C TYR A 98 -1.94 -1.04 -9.73
N ASP A 99 -1.54 -0.16 -8.81
CA ASP A 99 -0.64 0.94 -9.16
C ASP A 99 0.76 0.43 -9.47
N LEU A 100 1.21 -0.62 -8.78
CA LEU A 100 2.47 -1.27 -9.08
C LEU A 100 2.47 -1.83 -10.51
N ILE A 101 1.45 -2.61 -10.89
CA ILE A 101 1.35 -3.18 -12.26
C ILE A 101 1.26 -2.07 -13.32
N ARG A 102 0.50 -0.99 -13.07
CA ARG A 102 0.44 0.19 -13.96
C ARG A 102 1.81 0.83 -14.13
N SER A 103 2.62 0.88 -13.08
CA SER A 103 3.99 1.44 -13.16
C SER A 103 4.92 0.62 -14.07
N PHE A 104 4.58 -0.64 -14.36
CA PHE A 104 5.25 -1.49 -15.34
C PHE A 104 4.64 -1.38 -16.76
N GLY A 105 3.62 -0.55 -16.95
CA GLY A 105 2.99 -0.32 -18.25
C GLY A 105 1.90 -1.32 -18.62
N SER A 106 1.46 -2.16 -17.68
CA SER A 106 0.41 -3.16 -17.89
C SER A 106 -0.93 -2.73 -17.26
N TYR A 107 -2.02 -3.29 -17.77
CA TYR A 107 -3.36 -3.06 -17.22
C TYR A 107 -3.68 -4.09 -16.11
N PRO A 108 -3.89 -3.65 -14.86
CA PRO A 108 -4.21 -4.56 -13.76
C PRO A 108 -5.69 -4.94 -13.74
N HIS A 109 -5.98 -6.19 -13.46
CA HIS A 109 -7.31 -6.63 -13.05
C HIS A 109 -7.23 -7.87 -12.16
N ALA A 110 -8.29 -8.13 -11.39
CA ALA A 110 -8.40 -9.34 -10.58
C ALA A 110 -9.38 -10.35 -11.20
N ASP A 111 -9.08 -11.63 -11.04
CA ASP A 111 -9.99 -12.72 -11.39
C ASP A 111 -9.87 -13.90 -10.41
N GLY A 112 -10.63 -14.98 -10.67
CA GLY A 112 -10.53 -16.21 -9.89
C GLY A 112 -10.88 -16.02 -8.41
N ILE A 113 -11.79 -15.07 -8.12
CA ILE A 113 -12.14 -14.68 -6.76
C ILE A 113 -12.90 -15.83 -6.09
N GLN A 114 -12.37 -16.27 -4.95
CA GLN A 114 -13.00 -17.27 -4.09
C GLN A 114 -13.17 -16.66 -2.70
N VAL A 115 -14.35 -16.86 -2.14
CA VAL A 115 -14.72 -16.32 -0.83
C VAL A 115 -15.19 -17.47 0.03
N SER A 116 -14.64 -17.57 1.22
CA SER A 116 -15.05 -18.58 2.19
C SER A 116 -14.99 -18.03 3.60
N THR A 117 -15.94 -18.43 4.44
CA THR A 117 -15.86 -18.22 5.88
C THR A 117 -15.11 -19.39 6.51
N LEU A 118 -14.18 -19.10 7.41
CA LEU A 118 -13.48 -20.09 8.22
C LEU A 118 -13.50 -19.67 9.69
N ARG A 119 -13.10 -20.59 10.57
CA ARG A 119 -12.86 -20.29 11.99
C ARG A 119 -11.37 -20.17 12.25
N ALA A 120 -10.97 -19.16 13.02
CA ALA A 120 -9.58 -18.93 13.37
C ALA A 120 -9.04 -20.09 14.23
N GLY A 121 -7.97 -20.74 13.77
CA GLY A 121 -7.15 -21.58 14.65
C GLY A 121 -6.29 -20.73 15.58
N GLU A 122 -5.60 -21.37 16.52
CA GLU A 122 -4.79 -20.71 17.56
C GLU A 122 -3.78 -19.69 16.99
N GLU A 123 -2.99 -20.08 15.98
CA GLU A 123 -1.97 -19.20 15.38
C GLU A 123 -2.60 -17.97 14.71
N MET A 124 -3.66 -18.18 13.93
CA MET A 124 -4.35 -17.10 13.23
C MET A 124 -5.02 -16.14 14.22
N ALA A 125 -5.67 -16.70 15.25
CA ALA A 125 -6.31 -15.94 16.31
C ALA A 125 -5.30 -15.07 17.07
N ALA A 126 -4.14 -15.63 17.42
CA ALA A 126 -3.05 -14.88 18.04
C ALA A 126 -2.53 -13.74 17.13
N SER A 127 -2.33 -14.02 15.83
CA SER A 127 -1.83 -13.02 14.88
C SER A 127 -2.79 -11.83 14.66
N LEU A 128 -4.09 -12.08 14.81
CA LEU A 128 -5.15 -11.09 14.61
C LEU A 128 -5.72 -10.54 15.93
N GLU A 129 -5.14 -10.89 17.08
CA GLU A 129 -5.65 -10.50 18.41
C GLU A 129 -7.16 -10.79 18.59
N ILE A 130 -7.63 -11.92 18.08
CA ILE A 130 -9.02 -12.41 18.21
C ILE A 130 -9.06 -13.73 18.98
N HIS A 131 -10.26 -14.25 19.27
CA HIS A 131 -10.39 -15.52 19.97
C HIS A 131 -10.30 -16.71 19.00
N PRO A 132 -9.67 -17.83 19.41
CA PRO A 132 -9.77 -19.08 18.67
C PRO A 132 -11.25 -19.45 18.44
N GLY A 133 -11.57 -19.84 17.21
CA GLY A 133 -12.93 -20.13 16.78
C GLY A 133 -13.70 -18.93 16.19
N ASP A 134 -13.21 -17.69 16.36
CA ASP A 134 -13.82 -16.51 15.74
C ASP A 134 -13.84 -16.63 14.22
N GLU A 135 -14.88 -16.09 13.59
CA GLU A 135 -15.06 -16.19 12.15
C GLU A 135 -14.16 -15.22 11.40
N LEU A 136 -13.54 -15.74 10.34
CA LEU A 136 -12.74 -14.98 9.38
C LEU A 136 -13.34 -15.12 7.99
N ILE A 137 -13.25 -14.05 7.22
CA ILE A 137 -13.49 -14.05 5.79
C ILE A 137 -12.15 -14.25 5.09
N CYS A 138 -12.05 -15.33 4.31
CA CYS A 138 -10.93 -15.56 3.41
C CYS A 138 -11.34 -15.19 2.00
N VAL A 139 -10.60 -14.24 1.42
CA VAL A 139 -10.72 -13.85 0.02
C VAL A 139 -9.45 -14.28 -0.69
N LYS A 140 -9.56 -15.19 -1.65
CA LYS A 140 -8.47 -15.60 -2.54
C LYS A 140 -8.74 -15.03 -3.92
N LYS A 141 -7.71 -14.50 -4.58
CA LYS A 141 -7.82 -14.03 -5.96
C LYS A 141 -6.48 -13.99 -6.66
N ARG A 142 -6.53 -14.00 -7.99
CA ARG A 142 -5.37 -13.64 -8.81
C ARG A 142 -5.45 -12.17 -9.17
N VAL A 143 -4.29 -11.55 -9.31
CA VAL A 143 -4.14 -10.25 -9.96
C VAL A 143 -3.29 -10.45 -11.20
N LEU A 144 -3.80 -9.95 -12.33
CA LEU A 144 -3.22 -10.09 -13.65
C LEU A 144 -2.59 -8.78 -14.09
N ALA A 145 -1.46 -8.89 -14.78
CA ALA A 145 -0.92 -7.86 -15.65
C ALA A 145 -1.32 -8.22 -17.08
N ASP A 146 -2.24 -7.46 -17.66
CA ASP A 146 -2.90 -7.75 -18.94
C ASP A 146 -3.57 -9.13 -18.91
N THR A 147 -2.93 -10.20 -19.40
CA THR A 147 -3.49 -11.57 -19.39
C THR A 147 -2.68 -12.55 -18.53
N ALA A 148 -1.55 -12.10 -18.00
CA ALA A 148 -0.63 -12.91 -17.22
C ALA A 148 -0.92 -12.76 -15.72
N PRO A 149 -1.20 -13.85 -14.98
CA PRO A 149 -1.33 -13.77 -13.53
C PRO A 149 0.03 -13.48 -12.89
N VAL A 150 0.11 -12.38 -12.13
CA VAL A 150 1.37 -11.89 -11.55
C VAL A 150 1.37 -11.90 -10.02
N ILE A 151 0.19 -11.86 -9.38
CA ILE A 151 0.03 -12.00 -7.93
C ILE A 151 -1.07 -13.03 -7.61
N TYR A 152 -0.84 -13.90 -6.63
CA TYR A 152 -1.89 -14.65 -5.94
C TYR A 152 -2.04 -14.09 -4.53
N SER A 153 -3.22 -13.57 -4.18
CA SER A 153 -3.47 -12.96 -2.88
C SER A 153 -4.48 -13.78 -2.08
N ILE A 154 -4.19 -13.98 -0.80
CA ILE A 154 -5.07 -14.60 0.19
C ILE A 154 -5.19 -13.64 1.37
N ASN A 155 -6.36 -13.05 1.55
CA ASN A 155 -6.62 -12.12 2.64
C ASN A 155 -7.56 -12.76 3.66
N TYR A 156 -7.16 -12.73 4.93
CA TYR A 156 -7.95 -13.15 6.08
C TYR A 156 -8.37 -11.93 6.86
N LEU A 157 -9.68 -11.67 6.91
CA LEU A 157 -10.26 -10.51 7.58
C LEU A 157 -11.20 -10.97 8.70
N PRO A 158 -11.10 -10.47 9.94
CA PRO A 158 -12.07 -10.79 10.98
C PRO A 158 -13.48 -10.41 10.57
N ARG A 159 -14.42 -11.38 10.64
CA ARG A 159 -15.83 -11.18 10.27
C ARG A 159 -16.47 -10.04 11.06
N ALA A 160 -16.05 -9.85 12.30
CA ALA A 160 -16.53 -8.80 13.19
C ALA A 160 -16.37 -7.38 12.61
N LEU A 161 -15.34 -7.13 11.78
CA LEU A 161 -15.10 -5.83 11.15
C LEU A 161 -16.20 -5.41 10.18
N PHE A 162 -16.94 -6.37 9.63
CA PHE A 162 -18.02 -6.12 8.67
C PHE A 162 -19.38 -5.88 9.35
N GLY A 163 -19.49 -6.01 10.68
CA GLY A 163 -20.74 -5.82 11.40
C GLY A 163 -21.89 -6.67 10.85
N SER A 164 -23.04 -6.08 10.54
CA SER A 164 -24.19 -6.78 9.93
C SER A 164 -24.16 -6.83 8.39
N ARG A 165 -23.09 -6.35 7.73
CA ARG A 165 -23.02 -6.31 6.26
C ARG A 165 -23.03 -7.72 5.65
N ASP A 166 -23.64 -7.81 4.48
CA ASP A 166 -23.65 -9.01 3.64
C ASP A 166 -22.43 -8.99 2.71
N ILE A 167 -21.47 -9.88 3.00
CA ILE A 167 -20.20 -9.97 2.30
C ILE A 167 -20.37 -10.42 0.85
N THR A 168 -21.45 -11.16 0.54
CA THR A 168 -21.69 -11.67 -0.81
C THR A 168 -22.00 -10.57 -1.83
N ARG A 169 -22.32 -9.37 -1.34
CA ARG A 169 -22.66 -8.19 -2.16
C ARG A 169 -21.51 -7.21 -2.33
N LEU A 170 -20.36 -7.48 -1.70
CA LEU A 170 -19.20 -6.61 -1.77
C LEU A 170 -18.46 -6.80 -3.09
N ASP A 171 -17.90 -5.72 -3.62
CA ASP A 171 -16.97 -5.82 -4.75
C ASP A 171 -15.60 -6.29 -4.26
N LEU A 172 -15.37 -7.60 -4.33
CA LEU A 172 -14.13 -8.24 -3.89
C LEU A 172 -13.03 -8.21 -4.96
N THR A 173 -13.32 -7.61 -6.12
CA THR A 173 -12.29 -7.28 -7.11
C THR A 173 -11.42 -6.11 -6.61
N ALA A 174 -11.97 -5.20 -5.81
CA ALA A 174 -11.25 -4.06 -5.21
C ALA A 174 -10.09 -4.49 -4.30
N SER A 175 -9.16 -3.57 -4.01
CA SER A 175 -8.07 -3.83 -3.05
C SER A 175 -8.65 -4.22 -1.69
N ALA A 176 -7.96 -5.10 -0.96
CA ALA A 176 -8.38 -5.44 0.41
C ALA A 176 -8.35 -4.21 1.33
N PHE A 177 -7.46 -3.25 1.04
CA PHE A 177 -7.40 -1.97 1.73
C PHE A 177 -8.62 -1.10 1.45
N ASP A 178 -9.07 -1.03 0.18
CA ASP A 178 -10.28 -0.28 -0.18
C ASP A 178 -11.53 -0.85 0.51
N ILE A 179 -11.64 -2.19 0.55
CA ILE A 179 -12.74 -2.88 1.24
C ILE A 179 -12.74 -2.52 2.73
N LEU A 180 -11.57 -2.61 3.39
CA LEU A 180 -11.45 -2.24 4.80
C LEU A 180 -11.82 -0.78 5.06
N GLU A 181 -11.40 0.15 4.20
CA GLU A 181 -11.67 1.58 4.38
C GLU A 181 -13.15 1.92 4.12
N GLN A 182 -13.71 1.44 3.01
CA GLN A 182 -15.06 1.78 2.57
C GLN A 182 -16.15 1.03 3.34
N GLU A 183 -15.93 -0.27 3.58
CA GLU A 183 -16.96 -1.15 4.17
C GLU A 183 -16.80 -1.31 5.68
N CYS A 184 -15.57 -1.36 6.19
CA CYS A 184 -15.30 -1.58 7.61
C CYS A 184 -14.91 -0.31 8.37
N HIS A 185 -14.74 0.82 7.68
CA HIS A 185 -14.21 2.07 8.25
C HIS A 185 -12.86 1.86 8.97
N GLN A 186 -12.06 0.93 8.47
CA GLN A 186 -10.72 0.62 8.97
C GLN A 186 -9.68 1.18 7.99
N GLN A 187 -8.91 2.16 8.45
CA GLN A 187 -7.76 2.64 7.70
C GLN A 187 -6.50 1.90 8.14
N VAL A 188 -5.90 1.13 7.22
CA VAL A 188 -4.60 0.49 7.43
C VAL A 188 -3.51 1.56 7.44
N SER A 189 -2.72 1.59 8.51
CA SER A 189 -1.63 2.56 8.72
C SER A 189 -0.25 1.93 8.50
N SER A 190 -0.13 0.62 8.74
CA SER A 190 1.15 -0.09 8.70
C SER A 190 0.91 -1.58 8.50
N ASN A 191 1.94 -2.28 8.06
CA ASN A 191 2.00 -3.73 8.02
C ASN A 191 3.35 -4.21 8.57
N VAL A 192 3.38 -5.45 9.04
CA VAL A 192 4.62 -6.18 9.31
C VAL A 192 4.68 -7.33 8.33
N ALA A 193 5.66 -7.30 7.43
CA ALA A 193 5.81 -8.26 6.34
C ALA A 193 6.98 -9.23 6.60
N HIS A 194 6.71 -10.52 6.52
CA HIS A 194 7.73 -11.57 6.49
C HIS A 194 7.94 -12.06 5.05
N LEU A 195 9.14 -11.85 4.51
CA LEU A 195 9.50 -12.22 3.14
C LEU A 195 10.04 -13.65 3.11
N LYS A 196 9.47 -14.48 2.24
CA LYS A 196 9.81 -15.91 2.11
C LYS A 196 9.92 -16.27 0.63
N ALA A 197 10.88 -17.10 0.25
CA ALA A 197 10.82 -17.79 -1.03
C ALA A 197 9.76 -18.90 -0.96
N SER A 198 8.93 -19.04 -1.99
CA SER A 198 7.90 -20.08 -2.04
C SER A 198 7.83 -20.71 -3.43
N CYS A 199 7.72 -22.03 -3.48
CA CYS A 199 7.40 -22.74 -4.73
C CYS A 199 5.90 -22.72 -5.05
N GLY A 200 5.05 -22.29 -4.12
CA GLY A 200 3.60 -22.48 -4.19
C GLY A 200 3.18 -23.95 -4.04
N ASP A 201 1.97 -24.19 -3.56
CA ASP A 201 1.35 -25.51 -3.69
C ASP A 201 0.87 -25.75 -5.14
N GLU A 202 0.49 -26.98 -5.45
CA GLU A 202 0.04 -27.35 -6.80
C GLU A 202 -1.15 -26.48 -7.29
N THR A 203 -2.04 -26.08 -6.38
CA THR A 203 -3.20 -25.25 -6.72
C THR A 203 -2.78 -23.84 -7.12
N ILE A 204 -1.92 -23.19 -6.32
CA ILE A 204 -1.40 -21.86 -6.60
C ILE A 204 -0.56 -21.89 -7.88
N ARG A 205 0.31 -22.90 -8.05
CA ARG A 205 1.15 -23.03 -9.25
C ARG A 205 0.31 -23.15 -10.52
N ALA A 206 -0.74 -23.97 -10.51
CA ALA A 206 -1.66 -24.11 -11.63
C ALA A 206 -2.44 -22.81 -11.89
N ALA A 207 -2.95 -22.17 -10.83
CA ALA A 207 -3.68 -20.91 -10.93
C ALA A 207 -2.81 -19.78 -11.51
N MET A 208 -1.55 -19.73 -11.13
CA MET A 208 -0.56 -18.73 -11.56
C MET A 208 0.17 -19.11 -12.86
N ARG A 209 -0.16 -20.26 -13.47
CA ARG A 209 0.44 -20.73 -14.74
C ARG A 209 1.98 -20.76 -14.71
N LEU A 210 2.57 -21.12 -13.56
CA LEU A 210 4.02 -21.08 -13.37
C LEU A 210 4.74 -22.20 -14.14
N ALA A 211 5.89 -21.87 -14.70
CA ALA A 211 6.77 -22.87 -15.30
C ALA A 211 7.38 -23.79 -14.23
N PRO A 212 7.73 -25.05 -14.55
CA PRO A 212 8.46 -25.93 -13.63
C PRO A 212 9.72 -25.25 -13.06
N GLY A 213 9.89 -25.30 -11.74
CA GLY A 213 11.04 -24.68 -11.05
C GLY A 213 10.94 -23.16 -10.84
N GLU A 214 9.93 -22.49 -11.41
CA GLU A 214 9.70 -21.08 -11.15
C GLU A 214 9.28 -20.86 -9.70
N ALA A 215 10.02 -19.98 -9.01
CA ALA A 215 9.77 -19.60 -7.62
C ALA A 215 8.98 -18.29 -7.56
N MET A 216 8.27 -18.11 -6.45
CA MET A 216 7.57 -16.88 -6.10
C MET A 216 8.18 -16.27 -4.84
N LEU A 217 8.02 -14.95 -4.71
CA LEU A 217 8.21 -14.25 -3.45
C LEU A 217 6.89 -14.24 -2.68
N LEU A 218 6.88 -14.75 -1.46
CA LEU A 218 5.75 -14.67 -0.54
C LEU A 218 5.99 -13.53 0.46
N LEU A 219 5.04 -12.59 0.52
CA LEU A 219 4.87 -11.65 1.62
C LEU A 219 3.76 -12.18 2.53
N ASP A 220 4.12 -12.54 3.77
CA ASP A 220 3.19 -12.92 4.85
C ASP A 220 3.07 -11.75 5.82
N GLU A 221 1.93 -11.07 5.76
CA GLU A 221 1.77 -9.73 6.31
C GLU A 221 0.63 -9.67 7.32
N VAL A 222 0.86 -8.98 8.44
CA VAL A 222 -0.24 -8.53 9.31
C VAL A 222 -0.38 -7.02 9.16
N CYS A 223 -1.59 -6.56 8.84
CA CYS A 223 -1.91 -5.17 8.62
C CYS A 223 -2.58 -4.59 9.88
N TYR A 224 -2.11 -3.41 10.29
CA TYR A 224 -2.56 -2.71 11.49
C TYR A 224 -3.25 -1.40 11.12
N ASN A 225 -4.29 -1.05 11.87
CA ASN A 225 -4.92 0.26 11.76
C ASN A 225 -4.16 1.33 12.58
N ARG A 226 -4.65 2.59 12.54
CA ARG A 226 -4.05 3.72 13.29
C ARG A 226 -4.04 3.53 14.83
N LEU A 227 -4.81 2.60 15.36
CA LEU A 227 -4.84 2.25 16.79
C LEU A 227 -3.94 1.04 17.11
N CYS A 228 -3.06 0.67 16.18
CA CYS A 228 -2.17 -0.49 16.26
C CYS A 228 -2.91 -1.82 16.47
N LYS A 229 -4.16 -1.91 16.00
CA LYS A 229 -4.93 -3.16 16.04
C LYS A 229 -4.80 -3.91 14.72
N PRO A 230 -4.49 -5.22 14.74
CA PRO A 230 -4.46 -6.02 13.53
C PRO A 230 -5.88 -6.12 12.95
N VAL A 231 -6.01 -5.82 11.66
CA VAL A 231 -7.31 -5.83 10.95
C VAL A 231 -7.35 -6.83 9.80
N MET A 232 -6.20 -7.34 9.38
CA MET A 232 -6.09 -8.30 8.30
C MET A 232 -4.75 -9.03 8.36
N ARG A 233 -4.74 -10.31 7.99
CA ARG A 233 -3.53 -11.04 7.62
C ARG A 233 -3.58 -11.32 6.12
N SER A 234 -2.53 -10.99 5.39
CA SER A 234 -2.44 -11.18 3.94
C SER A 234 -1.28 -12.10 3.60
N LEU A 235 -1.52 -13.07 2.72
CA LEU A 235 -0.47 -13.85 2.06
C LEU A 235 -0.48 -13.49 0.58
N SER A 236 0.58 -12.85 0.12
CA SER A 236 0.70 -12.37 -1.26
C SER A 236 1.89 -13.03 -1.93
N TYR A 237 1.62 -13.83 -2.96
CA TYR A 237 2.62 -14.51 -3.76
C TYR A 237 2.86 -13.72 -5.05
N TYR A 238 4.08 -13.26 -5.25
CA TYR A 238 4.51 -12.47 -6.39
C TYR A 238 5.38 -13.31 -7.31
N THR A 239 5.12 -13.22 -8.61
CA THR A 239 5.95 -13.79 -9.67
C THR A 239 7.19 -12.93 -9.95
N ASN A 240 8.04 -13.40 -10.87
CA ASN A 240 9.20 -12.65 -11.37
C ASN A 240 8.84 -11.42 -12.23
N PHE A 241 7.56 -11.11 -12.43
CA PHE A 241 7.11 -9.89 -13.08
C PHE A 241 7.58 -8.63 -12.33
N PHE A 242 7.73 -8.73 -11.00
CA PHE A 242 8.16 -7.63 -10.16
C PHE A 242 9.63 -7.72 -9.82
N ASP A 243 10.33 -6.59 -9.95
CA ASP A 243 11.66 -6.39 -9.37
C ASP A 243 11.51 -5.56 -8.09
N PHE A 244 11.78 -6.17 -6.95
CA PHE A 244 11.60 -5.56 -5.63
C PHE A 244 12.90 -5.00 -5.08
N SER A 245 12.83 -3.78 -4.55
CA SER A 245 13.94 -3.09 -3.91
C SER A 245 13.59 -2.70 -2.48
N ILE A 246 14.61 -2.58 -1.63
CA ILE A 246 14.49 -2.01 -0.29
C ILE A 246 15.53 -0.90 -0.18
N LEU A 247 15.10 0.30 0.19
CA LEU A 247 16.03 1.35 0.58
C LEU A 247 16.43 1.16 2.04
N ARG A 248 17.74 1.09 2.30
CA ARG A 248 18.29 1.12 3.65
C ARG A 248 19.11 2.39 3.82
N LYS A 249 18.62 3.35 4.62
CA LYS A 249 19.43 4.49 5.07
C LYS A 249 20.42 4.01 6.14
N LEU A 250 21.66 4.50 6.07
CA LEU A 250 22.74 4.13 6.99
C LEU A 250 23.07 5.25 8.00
N LEU A 251 22.34 6.36 7.93
CA LEU A 251 22.53 7.58 8.72
C LEU A 251 21.18 8.01 9.29
#